data_AF-A0A7C3I6V1-F1
#
_entry.id   AF-A0A7C3I6V1-F1
#
_cell.length_a   1.000
_cell.length_b   1.000
_cell.length_c   1.000
_cell.angle_alpha   90.00
_cell.angle_beta   90.00
_cell.angle_gamma   90.00
#
_symmetry.space_group_name_H-M   'P 1'
#
loop_
_entity.id
_entity.type
_entity.pdbx_description
1 polymer ?
#
loop_
_entity_poly.entity_id
_entity_poly.type
_entity_poly.pdbx_seq_one_letter_code
_entity_poly.pdbx_strand_id
1 'polypeptide(L)'
;MVQLKTNYAGLKLENPVIAASSGLTGTIEAVKKTIEHQPGAIVLKSLFEEQIVVDAQAGVQANQYDYPESADYIRNYTRSHSISNYLELIEGAKKIATMPVIASINCVSGSE
;
A
#
# COMPACT_ATOMS: atom_id res chain seq x y z
N MET A 1 6.46 7.26 36.04
CA MET A 1 6.52 6.50 34.76
C MET A 1 6.59 7.52 33.63
N VAL A 2 7.44 7.31 32.62
CA VAL A 2 7.68 8.30 31.54
C VAL A 2 6.57 8.19 30.49
N GLN A 3 6.03 9.33 30.03
CA GLN A 3 5.08 9.39 28.93
C GLN A 3 5.82 9.47 27.59
N LEU A 4 5.47 8.60 26.64
CA LEU A 4 6.08 8.56 25.30
C LEU A 4 5.21 9.23 24.22
N LYS A 5 4.05 9.79 24.60
CA LYS A 5 3.14 10.45 23.65
C LYS A 5 3.86 11.58 22.92
N THR A 6 3.69 11.65 21.61
CA THR A 6 4.36 12.65 20.77
C THR A 6 3.43 13.18 19.70
N ASN A 7 3.70 14.41 19.25
CA ASN A 7 3.03 15.01 18.10
C ASN A 7 4.08 15.19 16.99
N TYR A 8 3.80 14.65 15.82
CA TYR A 8 4.70 14.75 14.66
C TYR A 8 3.90 14.94 13.38
N ALA A 9 4.26 15.95 12.59
CA ALA A 9 3.59 16.27 11.32
C ALA A 9 2.04 16.36 11.42
N GLY A 10 1.52 16.86 12.56
CA GLY A 10 0.08 16.96 12.82
C GLY A 10 -0.59 15.66 13.32
N LEU A 11 0.14 14.55 13.43
CA LEU A 11 -0.34 13.29 13.99
C LEU A 11 -0.11 13.24 15.50
N LYS A 12 -1.11 12.78 16.24
CA LYS A 12 -1.01 12.44 17.67
C LYS A 12 -0.66 10.96 17.79
N LEU A 13 0.49 10.65 18.37
CA LEU A 13 1.00 9.28 18.50
C LEU A 13 1.11 8.90 19.98
N GLU A 14 0.69 7.68 20.34
CA GLU A 14 0.79 7.19 21.72
C GLU A 14 2.25 6.91 22.14
N ASN A 15 3.12 6.66 21.18
CA ASN A 15 4.56 6.49 21.35
C ASN A 15 5.30 6.83 20.03
N PRO A 16 6.63 7.02 20.02
CA PRO A 16 7.38 7.40 18.82
C PRO A 16 7.74 6.20 17.91
N VAL A 17 7.34 4.97 18.25
CA VAL A 17 7.69 3.77 17.47
C VAL A 17 6.70 3.59 16.33
N ILE A 18 7.19 3.52 15.10
CA ILE A 18 6.37 3.37 13.90
C ILE A 18 6.71 2.05 13.22
N ALA A 19 5.69 1.27 12.86
CA ALA A 19 5.88 0.07 12.04
C ALA A 19 6.11 0.48 10.58
N ALA A 20 7.30 0.17 10.05
CA ALA A 20 7.71 0.55 8.70
C ALA A 20 7.04 -0.31 7.60
N SER A 21 7.02 0.23 6.37
CA SER A 21 6.61 -0.49 5.16
C SER A 21 7.45 -1.77 5.01
N SER A 22 6.79 -2.92 5.12
CA SER A 22 7.44 -4.23 5.10
C SER A 22 6.43 -5.34 4.80
N GLY A 23 6.88 -6.60 4.79
CA GLY A 23 5.97 -7.75 4.69
C GLY A 23 4.95 -7.82 5.84
N LEU A 24 5.22 -7.18 6.97
CA LEU A 24 4.31 -7.12 8.13
C LEU A 24 3.13 -6.16 7.91
N THR A 25 3.17 -5.33 6.86
CA THR A 25 2.17 -4.29 6.59
C THR A 25 1.55 -4.42 5.20
N GLY A 26 1.66 -5.60 4.58
CA GLY A 26 1.20 -5.88 3.21
C GLY A 26 -0.16 -6.58 3.07
N THR A 27 -0.69 -7.16 4.14
CA THR A 27 -2.05 -7.74 4.16
C THR A 27 -2.77 -7.36 5.45
N ILE A 28 -4.09 -7.47 5.47
CA ILE A 28 -4.90 -7.16 6.65
C ILE A 28 -4.55 -8.06 7.84
N GLU A 29 -4.23 -9.33 7.59
CA GLU A 29 -3.83 -10.29 8.62
C GLU A 29 -2.47 -9.90 9.22
N ALA A 30 -1.52 -9.48 8.39
CA ALA A 30 -0.21 -9.02 8.83
C ALA A 30 -0.32 -7.70 9.61
N VAL A 31 -1.15 -6.76 9.12
CA VAL A 31 -1.44 -5.50 9.81
C VAL A 31 -2.06 -5.78 11.17
N LYS A 32 -3.05 -6.68 11.26
CA LYS A 32 -3.70 -7.05 12.53
C LYS A 32 -2.69 -7.53 13.58
N LYS A 33 -1.78 -8.43 13.20
CA LYS A 33 -0.70 -8.90 14.09
C LYS A 33 0.27 -7.77 14.48
N THR A 34 0.54 -6.86 13.56
CA THR A 34 1.45 -5.73 13.81
C THR A 34 0.85 -4.75 14.82
N ILE A 35 -0.44 -4.40 14.69
CA ILE A 35 -1.09 -3.43 15.58
C ILE A 35 -1.31 -3.97 17.01
N GLU A 36 -1.32 -5.29 17.21
CA GLU A 36 -1.34 -5.92 18.56
C GLU A 36 -0.14 -5.50 19.42
N HIS A 37 0.97 -5.11 18.78
CA HIS A 37 2.16 -4.59 19.45
C HIS A 37 2.10 -3.07 19.74
N GLN A 38 0.98 -2.42 19.43
CA GLN A 38 0.67 -1.03 19.75
C GLN A 38 1.73 -0.01 19.29
N PRO A 39 2.17 -0.04 18.02
CA PRO A 39 3.01 1.03 17.50
C PRO A 39 2.24 2.37 17.53
N GLY A 40 2.97 3.48 17.62
CA GLY A 40 2.40 4.82 17.53
C GLY A 40 1.73 5.10 16.19
N ALA A 41 2.20 4.50 15.10
CA ALA A 41 1.59 4.50 13.77
C ALA A 41 2.07 3.30 12.93
N ILE A 42 1.40 3.06 11.80
CA ILE A 42 1.79 2.04 10.82
C ILE A 42 1.92 2.64 9.42
N VAL A 43 2.98 2.25 8.71
CA VAL A 43 3.19 2.54 7.29
C VAL A 43 2.90 1.28 6.50
N LEU A 44 1.91 1.34 5.59
CA LEU A 44 1.52 0.21 4.77
C LEU A 44 2.62 -0.16 3.75
N LYS A 45 2.64 -1.43 3.32
CA LYS A 45 3.55 -1.89 2.28
C LYS A 45 3.39 -1.00 1.05
N SER A 46 4.52 -0.59 0.47
CA SER A 46 4.47 0.40 -0.59
C SER A 46 3.87 -0.17 -1.88
N LEU A 47 3.02 0.63 -2.53
CA LEU A 47 2.62 0.45 -3.92
C LEU A 47 3.74 1.00 -4.82
N PHE A 48 4.19 0.22 -5.80
CA PHE A 48 5.31 0.58 -6.70
C PHE A 48 4.82 0.66 -8.15
N GLU A 49 5.05 1.81 -8.80
CA GLU A 49 4.74 2.00 -10.23
C GLU A 49 5.45 0.95 -11.09
N GLU A 50 6.71 0.66 -10.81
CA GLU A 50 7.52 -0.28 -11.59
C GLU A 50 6.94 -1.70 -11.57
N GLN A 51 6.39 -2.12 -10.43
CA GLN A 51 5.74 -3.43 -10.31
C GLN A 51 4.48 -3.49 -11.17
N ILE A 52 3.65 -2.43 -11.13
CA ILE A 52 2.44 -2.34 -11.95
C ILE A 52 2.78 -2.41 -13.43
N VAL A 53 3.83 -1.69 -13.87
CA VAL A 53 4.28 -1.68 -15.26
C VAL A 53 4.79 -3.06 -15.69
N VAL A 54 5.59 -3.73 -14.86
CA VAL A 54 6.10 -5.08 -15.13
C VAL A 54 4.96 -6.10 -15.23
N ASP A 55 4.01 -6.06 -14.29
CA ASP A 55 2.86 -6.97 -14.29
C ASP A 55 1.96 -6.74 -15.52
N ALA A 56 1.77 -5.48 -15.91
CA ALA A 56 1.04 -5.12 -17.13
C ALA A 56 1.74 -5.65 -18.39
N GLN A 57 3.06 -5.47 -18.49
CA GLN A 57 3.84 -5.98 -19.62
C GLN A 57 3.80 -7.50 -19.71
N ALA A 58 3.90 -8.21 -18.58
CA ALA A 58 3.78 -9.66 -18.51
C ALA A 58 2.40 -10.13 -19.01
N GLY A 59 1.33 -9.43 -18.61
CA GLY A 59 -0.03 -9.70 -19.11
C GLY A 59 -0.16 -9.52 -20.62
N VAL A 60 0.46 -8.48 -21.18
CA VAL A 60 0.48 -8.26 -22.64
C VAL A 60 1.25 -9.37 -23.36
N GLN A 61 2.41 -9.79 -22.84
CA GLN A 61 3.20 -10.88 -23.44
C GLN A 61 2.50 -12.25 -23.37
N ALA A 62 1.70 -12.47 -22.33
CA ALA A 62 0.91 -13.69 -22.18
C ALA A 62 -0.35 -13.71 -23.08
N ASN A 63 -0.74 -12.55 -23.63
CA ASN A 63 -1.93 -12.47 -24.48
C ASN A 63 -1.65 -13.07 -25.87
N GLN A 64 -2.38 -14.13 -26.19
CA GLN A 64 -2.30 -14.82 -27.49
C GLN A 64 -3.22 -14.22 -28.56
N TYR A 65 -4.02 -13.21 -28.21
CA TYR A 65 -5.00 -12.59 -29.09
C TYR A 65 -4.52 -11.22 -29.56
N ASP A 66 -4.36 -11.08 -30.88
CA ASP A 66 -3.80 -9.90 -31.53
C ASP A 66 -4.91 -9.00 -32.10
N TYR A 67 -5.65 -8.34 -31.21
CA TYR A 67 -6.53 -7.24 -31.58
C TYR A 67 -5.92 -5.89 -31.17
N PRO A 68 -6.12 -4.81 -31.95
CA PRO A 68 -5.34 -3.57 -31.85
C PRO A 68 -5.32 -2.92 -30.45
N GLU A 69 -6.38 -3.10 -29.67
CA GLU A 69 -6.59 -2.46 -28.37
C GLU A 69 -6.29 -3.38 -27.17
N SER A 70 -5.90 -4.64 -27.43
CA SER A 70 -5.76 -5.67 -26.38
C SER A 70 -4.68 -5.29 -25.36
N ALA A 71 -3.55 -4.77 -25.83
CA ALA A 71 -2.43 -4.39 -25.00
C ALA A 71 -2.79 -3.23 -24.06
N ASP A 72 -3.50 -2.23 -24.57
CA ASP A 72 -3.89 -1.06 -23.78
C ASP A 72 -4.96 -1.41 -22.75
N TYR A 73 -5.92 -2.27 -23.10
CA TYR A 73 -6.88 -2.81 -22.15
C TYR A 73 -6.18 -3.52 -20.98
N ILE A 74 -5.24 -4.43 -21.27
CA ILE A 74 -4.51 -5.19 -20.24
C ILE A 74 -3.74 -4.25 -19.32
N ARG A 75 -3.01 -3.27 -19.88
CA ARG A 75 -2.25 -2.28 -19.10
C ARG A 75 -3.16 -1.51 -18.16
N ASN A 76 -4.27 -0.97 -18.67
CA ASN A 76 -5.21 -0.18 -17.89
C ASN A 76 -5.91 -1.03 -16.81
N TYR A 77 -6.28 -2.26 -17.14
CA TYR A 77 -6.89 -3.19 -16.20
C TYR A 77 -5.93 -3.53 -15.06
N THR A 78 -4.69 -3.93 -15.36
CA THR A 78 -3.68 -4.26 -14.35
C THR A 78 -3.39 -3.06 -13.45
N ARG A 79 -3.24 -1.86 -14.01
CA ARG A 79 -3.07 -0.62 -13.24
C ARG A 79 -4.25 -0.38 -12.28
N SER A 80 -5.47 -0.41 -12.81
CA SER A 80 -6.70 -0.17 -12.04
C SER A 80 -6.90 -1.20 -10.93
N HIS A 81 -6.56 -2.47 -11.20
CA HIS A 81 -6.66 -3.56 -10.25
C HIS A 81 -5.65 -3.38 -9.10
N SER A 82 -4.39 -3.07 -9.41
CA SER A 82 -3.35 -2.83 -8.40
C SER A 82 -3.68 -1.65 -7.48
N ILE A 83 -4.21 -0.55 -8.05
CA ILE A 83 -4.66 0.61 -7.27
C ILE A 83 -5.85 0.24 -6.38
N SER A 84 -6.85 -0.47 -6.93
CA SER A 84 -8.03 -0.93 -6.17
C SER A 84 -7.63 -1.81 -4.99
N ASN A 85 -6.76 -2.80 -5.20
CA ASN A 85 -6.25 -3.67 -4.13
C ASN A 85 -5.52 -2.86 -3.05
N TYR A 86 -4.80 -1.81 -3.42
CA TYR A 86 -4.13 -0.94 -2.46
C TYR A 86 -5.12 -0.10 -1.64
N LEU A 87 -6.17 0.42 -2.28
CA LEU A 87 -7.25 1.12 -1.59
C LEU A 87 -7.99 0.21 -0.62
N GLU A 88 -8.24 -1.06 -0.99
CA GLU A 88 -8.83 -2.06 -0.09
C GLU A 88 -7.94 -2.34 1.12
N LEU A 89 -6.61 -2.42 0.93
CA LEU A 89 -5.66 -2.55 2.03
C LEU A 89 -5.72 -1.33 2.97
N ILE A 90 -5.77 -0.11 2.42
CA ILE A 90 -5.90 1.13 3.21
C ILE A 90 -7.22 1.11 3.99
N GLU A 91 -8.34 0.82 3.34
CA GLU A 91 -9.65 0.80 3.96
C GLU A 91 -9.72 -0.24 5.08
N GLY A 92 -9.28 -1.47 4.82
CA GLY A 92 -9.24 -2.55 5.79
C GLY A 92 -8.35 -2.21 6.98
N ALA A 93 -7.15 -1.66 6.75
CA ALA A 93 -6.24 -1.25 7.81
C ALA A 93 -6.85 -0.14 8.69
N LYS A 94 -7.48 0.86 8.07
CA LYS A 94 -8.16 1.96 8.78
C LYS A 94 -9.34 1.48 9.63
N LYS A 95 -10.03 0.40 9.24
CA LYS A 95 -11.14 -0.18 10.02
C LYS A 95 -10.67 -0.84 11.31
N ILE A 96 -9.46 -1.41 11.33
CA ILE A 96 -8.95 -2.18 12.48
C ILE A 96 -7.93 -1.42 13.34
N ALA A 97 -7.24 -0.43 12.77
CA ALA A 97 -6.21 0.32 13.47
C ALA A 97 -6.79 1.45 14.34
N THR A 98 -6.37 1.50 15.60
CA THR A 98 -6.66 2.63 16.52
C THR A 98 -5.63 3.76 16.42
N MET A 99 -4.50 3.49 15.77
CA MET A 99 -3.42 4.44 15.49
C MET A 99 -3.47 4.97 14.05
N PRO A 100 -2.73 6.05 13.73
CA PRO A 100 -2.60 6.53 12.37
C PRO A 100 -2.06 5.46 11.40
N VAL A 101 -2.68 5.39 10.22
CA VAL A 101 -2.27 4.55 9.09
C VAL A 101 -1.75 5.47 8.00
N ILE A 102 -0.54 5.21 7.51
CA ILE A 102 0.16 6.01 6.51
C ILE A 102 0.30 5.15 5.24
N ALA A 103 -0.31 5.60 4.14
CA ALA A 103 -0.10 4.99 2.83
C ALA A 103 1.32 5.31 2.32
N SER A 104 1.97 4.31 1.74
CA SER A 104 3.30 4.42 1.14
C SER A 104 3.20 4.14 -0.35
N ILE A 105 3.61 5.11 -1.16
CA ILE A 105 3.55 5.02 -2.62
C ILE A 105 4.94 5.40 -3.13
N ASN A 106 5.44 4.64 -4.10
CA ASN A 106 6.67 4.95 -4.81
C ASN A 106 6.40 4.99 -6.31
N CYS A 107 6.60 6.17 -6.89
CA CYS A 107 6.46 6.43 -8.32
C CYS A 107 7.82 6.80 -8.90
N VAL A 108 8.05 6.42 -10.15
CA VAL A 108 9.18 6.82 -10.97
C VAL A 108 8.83 7.98 -11.91
N SER A 109 7.54 8.25 -12.13
CA SER A 109 7.07 9.38 -12.93
C SER A 109 6.11 10.29 -12.15
N GLY A 110 6.11 11.58 -12.50
CA GLY A 110 5.19 12.57 -11.92
C GLY A 110 3.83 12.66 -12.64
N SER A 111 3.62 11.81 -13.64
CA SER A 111 2.42 11.77 -14.49
C SER A 111 1.40 10.70 -14.07
N GLU A 112 1.67 9.97 -12.99
CA GLU A 112 0.76 8.94 -12.44
C GLU A 112 -0.46 9.52 -11.71
#